data_AF-A0A9D1G2X0-F1
#
_entry.id   AF-A0A9D1G2X0-F1
#
_cell.length_a   1.000
_cell.length_b   1.000
_cell.length_c   1.000
_cell.angle_alpha   90.00
_cell.angle_beta   90.00
_cell.angle_gamma   90.00
#
_symmetry.space_group_name_H-M   'P 1'
#
loop_
_entity.id
_entity.type
_entity.pdbx_description
1 polymer ?
#
loop_
_entity_poly.entity_id
_entity_poly.type
_entity_poly.pdbx_seq_one_letter_code
_entity_poly.pdbx_strand_id
1 'polypeptide(L)'
;MHSIHKLVEFGIQHGLVEKIDRAYVTNRILDIMGLDAPPEMEAAETLPPTITPMLTELTEEAVSRGLVEDTLTNRELFANRLAGAITTPPEVVRAKFRALYKAEGPRAATEWFYEMCRACDYIRVDAIAKNARFFAPSPAGELEITINLSKPEKDPRDIAAARSMKQTGYPKCMLCAENPGYAGRLDFPARNNHRIIPLSLDGSVWYLQYSPYLYYNEHAIVLNEKHVPMRICR
;
A
#
# COMPACT_ATOMS: atom_id res chain seq x y z
N MET A 1 14.21 -15.85 7.92
CA MET A 1 15.26 -15.27 7.04
C MET A 1 15.00 -15.46 5.54
N HIS A 2 14.23 -16.48 5.13
CA HIS A 2 13.88 -16.73 3.72
C HIS A 2 13.00 -15.65 3.05
N SER A 3 12.34 -14.81 3.86
CA SER A 3 11.38 -13.85 3.33
C SER A 3 11.97 -12.74 2.45
N ILE A 4 13.28 -12.44 2.51
CA ILE A 4 13.88 -11.46 1.57
C ILE A 4 13.84 -11.99 0.14
N HIS A 5 14.28 -13.23 -0.08
CA HIS A 5 14.26 -13.85 -1.40
C HIS A 5 12.83 -13.99 -1.92
N LYS A 6 11.91 -14.48 -1.07
CA LYS A 6 10.50 -14.62 -1.44
C LYS A 6 9.87 -13.29 -1.82
N LEU A 7 10.18 -12.21 -1.08
CA LEU A 7 9.64 -10.88 -1.35
C LEU A 7 10.07 -10.36 -2.74
N VAL A 8 11.32 -10.60 -3.12
CA VAL A 8 11.83 -10.23 -4.44
C VAL A 8 11.20 -11.08 -5.54
N GLU A 9 11.14 -12.40 -5.37
CA GLU A 9 10.52 -13.28 -6.37
C GLU A 9 9.02 -13.05 -6.50
N PHE A 10 8.32 -12.72 -5.41
CA PHE A 10 6.93 -12.28 -5.46
C PHE A 10 6.79 -11.01 -6.31
N GLY A 11 7.66 -10.01 -6.08
CA GLY A 11 7.69 -8.79 -6.90
C GLY A 11 7.90 -9.08 -8.38
N ILE A 12 8.76 -10.03 -8.73
CA ILE A 12 9.01 -10.46 -10.11
C ILE A 12 7.80 -11.19 -10.69
N GLN A 13 7.24 -12.16 -9.98
CA GLN A 13 6.09 -12.95 -10.44
C GLN A 13 4.85 -12.09 -10.69
N HIS A 14 4.64 -11.05 -9.89
CA HIS A 14 3.52 -10.11 -10.04
C HIS A 14 3.83 -8.92 -10.96
N GLY A 15 5.01 -8.88 -11.59
CA GLY A 15 5.39 -7.81 -12.51
C GLY A 15 5.53 -6.44 -11.85
N LEU A 16 5.83 -6.42 -10.54
CA LEU A 16 6.17 -5.21 -9.79
C LEU A 16 7.64 -4.81 -10.00
N VAL A 17 8.49 -5.81 -10.20
CA VAL A 17 9.94 -5.72 -10.37
C VAL A 17 10.36 -6.48 -11.64
N GLU A 18 11.23 -5.90 -12.44
CA GLU A 18 11.83 -6.59 -13.58
C GLU A 18 12.89 -7.61 -13.11
N LYS A 19 12.98 -8.76 -13.76
CA LYS A 19 13.93 -9.83 -13.37
C LYS A 19 15.39 -9.35 -13.34
N ILE A 20 15.76 -8.42 -14.22
CA ILE A 20 17.10 -7.83 -14.27
C ILE A 20 17.41 -6.96 -13.04
N ASP A 21 16.39 -6.42 -12.38
CA ASP A 21 16.51 -5.55 -11.20
C ASP A 21 16.52 -6.34 -9.87
N ARG A 22 16.56 -7.68 -9.92
CA ARG A 22 16.58 -8.54 -8.73
C ARG A 22 17.60 -8.07 -7.70
N ALA A 23 18.86 -7.93 -8.09
CA ALA A 23 19.94 -7.53 -7.19
C ALA A 23 19.74 -6.11 -6.63
N TYR A 24 19.23 -5.19 -7.45
CA TYR A 24 18.91 -3.83 -7.00
C TYR A 24 17.86 -3.87 -5.89
N VAL A 25 16.76 -4.60 -6.08
CA VAL A 25 15.68 -4.68 -5.08
C VAL A 25 16.13 -5.45 -3.84
N THR A 26 16.91 -6.52 -3.98
CA THR A 26 17.52 -7.21 -2.83
C THR A 26 18.34 -6.22 -1.99
N ASN A 27 19.21 -5.42 -2.61
CA ASN A 27 20.04 -4.45 -1.89
C ASN A 27 19.19 -3.38 -1.16
N ARG A 28 18.08 -2.95 -1.76
CA ARG A 28 17.13 -2.04 -1.11
C ARG A 28 16.49 -2.66 0.14
N ILE A 29 16.14 -3.93 0.09
CA ILE A 29 15.58 -4.65 1.26
C ILE A 29 16.65 -4.85 2.33
N LEU A 30 17.88 -5.18 1.94
CA LEU A 30 19.02 -5.31 2.88
C LEU A 30 19.29 -4.01 3.65
N ASP A 31 19.28 -2.86 2.96
CA ASP A 31 19.37 -1.54 3.59
C ASP A 31 18.25 -1.30 4.61
N ILE A 32 17.00 -1.62 4.25
CA ILE A 32 15.85 -1.49 5.17
C ILE A 32 16.01 -2.39 6.40
N MET A 33 16.55 -3.60 6.20
CA MET A 33 16.76 -4.60 7.24
C MET A 33 18.08 -4.42 8.01
N GLY A 34 18.92 -3.43 7.65
CA GLY A 34 20.25 -3.26 8.25
C GLY A 34 21.10 -4.52 8.14
N LEU A 35 21.21 -5.10 6.95
CA LEU A 35 22.00 -6.30 6.64
C LEU A 35 23.03 -6.00 5.55
N ASP A 36 24.23 -6.56 5.67
CA ASP A 36 25.29 -6.39 4.67
C ASP A 36 25.20 -7.40 3.51
N ALA A 37 24.54 -8.54 3.74
CA ALA A 37 24.41 -9.62 2.77
C ALA A 37 23.06 -10.34 2.94
N PRO A 38 22.51 -10.94 1.87
CA PRO A 38 21.35 -11.81 1.99
C PRO A 38 21.72 -13.07 2.77
N PRO A 39 20.78 -13.64 3.54
CA PRO A 39 20.99 -14.93 4.18
C PRO A 39 21.19 -16.04 3.12
N GLU A 40 21.87 -17.12 3.50
CA GLU A 40 22.02 -18.27 2.62
C GLU A 40 20.64 -18.80 2.17
N MET A 41 20.56 -19.14 0.89
CA MET A 41 19.33 -19.54 0.25
C MET A 41 19.13 -21.04 0.43
N GLU A 42 18.19 -21.46 1.28
CA GLU A 42 17.70 -22.84 1.24
C GLU A 42 16.64 -23.02 0.13
N ALA A 43 16.34 -24.28 -0.18
CA ALA A 43 15.65 -24.73 -1.40
C ALA A 43 14.32 -24.02 -1.72
N ALA A 44 13.87 -24.17 -2.97
CA ALA A 44 12.69 -23.51 -3.51
C ALA A 44 11.42 -23.74 -2.68
N GLU A 45 10.99 -22.71 -1.96
CA GLU A 45 9.72 -22.68 -1.26
C GLU A 45 8.63 -22.02 -2.11
N THR A 46 7.40 -22.52 -2.00
CA THR A 46 6.22 -21.95 -2.68
C THR A 46 5.94 -20.54 -2.19
N LEU A 47 5.69 -19.61 -3.12
CA LEU A 47 5.31 -18.24 -2.79
C LEU A 47 3.86 -18.20 -2.25
N PRO A 48 3.59 -17.45 -1.18
CA PRO A 48 2.24 -17.21 -0.71
C PRO A 48 1.42 -16.42 -1.74
N PRO A 49 0.08 -16.47 -1.69
CA PRO A 49 -0.79 -15.76 -2.62
C PRO A 49 -0.74 -14.22 -2.47
N THR A 50 -0.30 -13.73 -1.31
CA THR A 50 -0.18 -12.31 -0.99
C THR A 50 1.20 -12.01 -0.42
N ILE A 51 1.59 -10.74 -0.45
CA ILE A 51 2.88 -10.30 0.06
C ILE A 51 2.93 -10.24 1.60
N THR A 52 1.77 -10.13 2.26
CA THR A 52 1.64 -9.91 3.70
C THR A 52 2.44 -10.88 4.57
N PRO A 53 2.46 -12.21 4.33
CA PRO A 53 3.22 -13.13 5.18
C PRO A 53 4.71 -12.82 5.20
N MET A 54 5.28 -12.39 4.07
CA MET A 54 6.69 -12.02 3.98
C MET A 54 6.96 -10.70 4.67
N LEU A 55 6.06 -9.71 4.54
CA LEU A 55 6.16 -8.45 5.27
C LEU A 55 6.09 -8.67 6.79
N THR A 56 5.21 -9.57 7.24
CA THR A 56 5.07 -9.93 8.65
C THR A 56 6.34 -10.58 9.19
N GLU A 57 6.89 -11.61 8.54
CA GLU A 57 8.12 -12.28 8.98
C GLU A 57 9.30 -11.28 9.06
N LEU A 58 9.48 -10.44 8.05
CA LEU A 58 10.57 -9.45 8.03
C LEU A 58 10.37 -8.36 9.09
N THR A 59 9.13 -7.97 9.38
CA THR A 59 8.82 -6.98 10.42
C THR A 59 9.03 -7.58 11.82
N GLU A 60 8.65 -8.84 12.04
CA GLU A 60 8.91 -9.56 13.29
C GLU A 60 10.41 -9.68 13.56
N GLU A 61 11.20 -9.99 12.54
CA GLU A 61 12.66 -10.04 12.65
C GLU A 61 13.27 -8.65 12.93
N ALA A 62 12.74 -7.60 12.30
CA ALA A 62 13.20 -6.24 12.58
C ALA A 62 12.90 -5.83 14.03
N VAL A 63 11.77 -6.26 14.59
CA VAL A 63 11.43 -6.04 16.01
C VAL A 63 12.32 -6.89 16.93
N SER A 64 12.56 -8.17 16.61
CA SER A 64 13.40 -9.06 17.43
C SER A 64 14.85 -8.54 17.55
N ARG A 65 15.36 -7.91 16.49
CA ARG A 65 16.68 -7.27 16.43
C ARG A 65 16.70 -5.83 16.99
N GLY A 66 15.57 -5.30 17.42
CA GLY A 66 15.45 -3.93 17.95
C GLY A 66 15.59 -2.81 16.91
N LEU A 67 15.45 -3.13 15.61
CA LEU A 67 15.44 -2.13 14.54
C LEU A 67 14.12 -1.32 14.50
N VAL A 68 13.05 -1.92 15.03
CA VAL A 68 11.69 -1.36 15.04
C VAL A 68 11.10 -1.56 16.43
N GLU A 69 10.45 -0.53 16.96
CA GLU A 69 9.74 -0.62 18.23
C GLU A 69 8.48 -1.49 18.10
N ASP A 70 8.22 -2.35 19.10
CA ASP A 70 7.06 -3.25 19.11
C ASP A 70 5.75 -2.51 19.46
N THR A 71 5.29 -1.74 18.47
CA THR A 71 4.03 -1.01 18.47
C THR A 71 3.35 -1.22 17.12
N LEU A 72 2.03 -1.14 17.11
CA LEU A 72 1.26 -1.34 15.89
C LEU A 72 1.68 -0.36 14.78
N THR A 73 1.80 0.93 15.10
CA THR A 73 2.14 1.93 14.09
C THR A 73 3.55 1.73 13.52
N ASN A 74 4.56 1.46 14.36
CA ASN A 74 5.93 1.27 13.85
C ASN A 74 6.06 0.01 12.99
N ARG A 75 5.38 -1.09 13.36
CA ARG A 75 5.29 -2.29 12.53
C ARG A 75 4.66 -1.99 11.16
N GLU A 76 3.58 -1.22 11.13
CA GLU A 76 2.95 -0.82 9.87
C GLU A 76 3.83 0.08 9.01
N LEU A 77 4.50 1.07 9.59
CA LEU A 77 5.43 1.94 8.87
C LEU A 77 6.56 1.12 8.24
N PHE A 78 7.11 0.16 8.98
CA PHE A 78 8.19 -0.71 8.51
C PHE A 78 7.72 -1.66 7.39
N ALA A 79 6.59 -2.33 7.58
CA ALA A 79 6.00 -3.22 6.56
C ALA A 79 5.72 -2.46 5.25
N ASN A 80 5.20 -1.23 5.32
CA ASN A 80 4.99 -0.39 4.15
C ASN A 80 6.30 0.03 3.48
N ARG A 81 7.36 0.30 4.26
CA ARG A 81 8.70 0.60 3.72
C ARG A 81 9.25 -0.59 2.92
N LEU A 82 9.09 -1.83 3.42
CA LEU A 82 9.44 -3.06 2.72
C LEU A 82 8.61 -3.26 1.44
N ALA A 83 7.29 -3.14 1.52
CA ALA A 83 6.40 -3.22 0.34
C ALA A 83 6.76 -2.17 -0.72
N GLY A 84 7.08 -0.95 -0.28
CA GLY A 84 7.53 0.14 -1.14
C GLY A 84 8.84 -0.14 -1.87
N ALA A 85 9.73 -0.97 -1.31
CA ALA A 85 10.99 -1.34 -1.94
C ALA A 85 10.79 -2.16 -3.22
N ILE A 86 9.70 -2.93 -3.29
CA ILE A 86 9.35 -3.73 -4.47
C ILE A 86 8.25 -3.09 -5.33
N THR A 87 7.69 -1.96 -4.92
CA THR A 87 6.58 -1.33 -5.64
C THR A 87 7.09 -0.54 -6.84
N THR A 88 6.59 -0.86 -8.04
CA THR A 88 6.95 -0.21 -9.30
C THR A 88 6.95 1.33 -9.20
N PRO A 89 7.97 2.05 -9.73
CA PRO A 89 8.03 3.50 -9.66
C PRO A 89 6.83 4.22 -10.30
N PRO A 90 6.41 5.40 -9.81
CA PRO A 90 5.24 6.11 -10.32
C PRO A 90 5.26 6.40 -11.83
N GLU A 91 6.44 6.68 -12.41
CA GLU A 91 6.55 6.96 -13.84
C GLU A 91 6.23 5.73 -14.70
N VAL A 92 6.73 4.57 -14.32
CA VAL A 92 6.52 3.29 -15.00
C VAL A 92 5.05 2.89 -14.88
N VAL A 93 4.48 3.07 -13.68
CA VAL A 93 3.05 2.81 -13.44
C VAL A 93 2.17 3.66 -14.36
N ARG A 94 2.44 4.97 -14.47
CA ARG A 94 1.70 5.86 -15.37
C ARG A 94 1.91 5.53 -16.83
N ALA A 95 3.12 5.14 -17.23
CA ALA A 95 3.42 4.75 -18.61
C ALA A 95 2.65 3.50 -19.01
N LYS A 96 2.67 2.45 -18.16
CA LYS A 96 1.94 1.20 -18.39
C LYS A 96 0.43 1.40 -18.39
N PHE A 97 -0.10 2.19 -17.45
CA PHE A 97 -1.52 2.55 -17.42
C PHE A 97 -1.97 3.19 -18.74
N ARG A 98 -1.23 4.21 -19.22
CA ARG A 98 -1.56 4.89 -20.49
C ARG A 98 -1.45 3.96 -21.70
N ALA A 99 -0.46 3.07 -21.71
CA ALA A 99 -0.28 2.11 -22.79
C ALA A 99 -1.48 1.14 -22.87
N LEU A 100 -1.87 0.54 -21.74
CA LEU A 100 -3.05 -0.34 -21.65
C LEU A 100 -4.33 0.41 -22.01
N TYR A 101 -4.49 1.63 -21.50
CA TYR A 101 -5.66 2.45 -21.82
C TYR A 101 -5.80 2.70 -23.32
N LYS A 102 -4.68 2.97 -24.01
CA LYS A 102 -4.67 3.24 -25.45
C LYS A 102 -4.88 1.97 -26.29
N ALA A 103 -4.31 0.85 -25.86
CA ALA A 103 -4.33 -0.40 -26.63
C ALA A 103 -5.63 -1.20 -26.43
N GLU A 104 -6.13 -1.26 -25.19
CA GLU A 104 -7.18 -2.20 -24.75
C GLU A 104 -8.34 -1.51 -24.02
N GLY A 105 -8.22 -0.20 -23.79
CA GLY A 105 -9.28 0.63 -23.21
C GLY A 105 -9.21 0.78 -21.68
N PRO A 106 -10.16 1.55 -21.11
CA PRO A 106 -10.15 1.92 -19.69
C PRO A 106 -10.19 0.72 -18.75
N ARG A 107 -10.98 -0.31 -19.07
CA ARG A 107 -11.14 -1.50 -18.23
C ARG A 107 -9.82 -2.23 -18.01
N ALA A 108 -9.06 -2.50 -19.08
CA ALA A 108 -7.78 -3.18 -18.98
C ALA A 108 -6.77 -2.38 -18.14
N ALA A 109 -6.76 -1.04 -18.30
CA ALA A 109 -5.87 -0.18 -17.53
C ALA A 109 -6.22 -0.16 -16.02
N THR A 110 -7.51 -0.07 -15.68
CA THR A 110 -7.96 -0.05 -14.27
C THR A 110 -7.83 -1.42 -13.61
N GLU A 111 -8.13 -2.51 -14.32
CA GLU A 111 -7.99 -3.88 -13.82
C GLU A 111 -6.52 -4.19 -13.52
N TRP A 112 -5.61 -3.85 -14.44
CA TRP A 112 -4.17 -3.97 -14.17
C TRP A 112 -3.73 -3.12 -12.96
N PHE A 113 -4.19 -1.88 -12.86
CA PHE A 113 -3.80 -0.99 -11.76
C PHE A 113 -4.32 -1.47 -10.41
N TYR A 114 -5.53 -2.04 -10.39
CA TYR A 114 -6.13 -2.65 -9.21
C TYR A 114 -5.32 -3.86 -8.74
N GLU A 115 -4.97 -4.78 -9.66
CA GLU A 115 -4.16 -5.95 -9.34
C GLU A 115 -2.75 -5.57 -8.86
N MET A 116 -2.15 -4.52 -9.44
CA MET A 116 -0.87 -3.98 -8.94
C MET A 116 -1.00 -3.47 -7.50
N CYS A 117 -2.06 -2.72 -7.19
CA CYS A 117 -2.33 -2.20 -5.85
C CYS A 117 -2.59 -3.31 -4.82
N ARG A 118 -3.19 -4.44 -5.23
CA ARG A 118 -3.34 -5.64 -4.40
C ARG A 118 -2.00 -6.33 -4.17
N ALA A 119 -1.21 -6.49 -5.22
CA ALA A 119 0.08 -7.17 -5.15
C ALA A 119 1.10 -6.43 -4.27
N CYS A 120 1.10 -5.09 -4.28
CA CYS A 120 2.03 -4.30 -3.46
C CYS A 120 1.55 -4.01 -2.02
N ASP A 121 0.47 -4.66 -1.57
CA ASP A 121 -0.18 -4.44 -0.27
C ASP A 121 -0.67 -3.01 -0.03
N TYR A 122 -0.87 -2.23 -1.10
CA TYR A 122 -1.53 -0.93 -0.96
C TYR A 122 -3.02 -1.16 -0.65
N ILE A 123 -3.67 -2.07 -1.37
CA ILE A 123 -4.96 -2.63 -0.96
C ILE A 123 -4.69 -3.78 -0.01
N ARG A 124 -5.20 -3.68 1.22
CA ARG A 124 -4.89 -4.58 2.33
C ARG A 124 -5.70 -5.87 2.24
N VAL A 125 -5.45 -6.68 1.22
CA VAL A 125 -6.24 -7.88 0.84
C VAL A 125 -6.48 -8.79 2.05
N ASP A 126 -5.43 -9.15 2.78
CA ASP A 126 -5.54 -10.09 3.91
C ASP A 126 -6.25 -9.49 5.12
N ALA A 127 -6.18 -8.18 5.30
CA ALA A 127 -6.90 -7.49 6.36
C ALA A 127 -8.39 -7.35 6.01
N ILE A 128 -8.70 -7.06 4.74
CA ILE A 128 -10.07 -6.98 4.22
C ILE A 128 -10.76 -8.33 4.25
N ALA A 129 -10.04 -9.42 3.96
CA ALA A 129 -10.57 -10.79 4.03
C ALA A 129 -11.09 -11.19 5.42
N LYS A 130 -10.67 -10.48 6.48
CA LYS A 130 -11.14 -10.69 7.85
C LYS A 130 -12.41 -9.91 8.19
N ASN A 131 -12.89 -9.02 7.31
CA ASN A 131 -14.09 -8.23 7.57
C ASN A 131 -15.33 -9.13 7.75
N ALA A 132 -16.15 -8.82 8.75
CA ALA A 132 -17.42 -9.50 8.95
C ALA A 132 -18.52 -8.83 8.12
N ARG A 133 -19.30 -9.61 7.38
CA ARG A 133 -20.42 -9.14 6.55
C ARG A 133 -21.71 -9.81 7.01
N PHE A 134 -22.75 -9.02 7.17
CA PHE A 134 -24.09 -9.45 7.56
C PHE A 134 -25.07 -9.02 6.48
N PHE A 135 -25.89 -9.95 6.02
CA PHE A 135 -26.87 -9.71 4.97
C PHE A 135 -28.26 -9.92 5.53
N ALA A 136 -29.19 -9.01 5.23
CA ALA A 136 -30.58 -9.10 5.64
C ALA A 136 -31.50 -8.58 4.53
N PRO A 137 -32.65 -9.22 4.24
CA PRO A 137 -33.61 -8.70 3.29
C PRO A 137 -34.22 -7.39 3.80
N SER A 138 -34.40 -6.41 2.91
CA SER A 138 -35.12 -5.16 3.19
C SER A 138 -36.05 -4.79 2.03
N PRO A 139 -37.04 -3.91 2.23
CA PRO A 139 -37.88 -3.41 1.13
C PRO A 139 -37.12 -2.72 0.00
N ALA A 140 -35.88 -2.28 0.23
CA ALA A 140 -35.03 -1.59 -0.75
C ALA A 140 -33.97 -2.52 -1.39
N GLY A 141 -34.01 -3.82 -1.12
CA GLY A 141 -32.99 -4.80 -1.55
C GLY A 141 -32.30 -5.47 -0.36
N GLU A 142 -31.29 -6.30 -0.64
CA GLU A 142 -30.48 -6.92 0.41
C GLU A 142 -29.64 -5.85 1.12
N LEU A 143 -29.88 -5.67 2.42
CA LEU A 143 -29.08 -4.82 3.29
C LEU A 143 -27.79 -5.56 3.61
N GLU A 144 -26.65 -4.95 3.28
CA GLU A 144 -25.33 -5.39 3.70
C GLU A 144 -24.81 -4.49 4.82
N ILE A 145 -24.40 -5.10 5.94
CA ILE A 145 -23.69 -4.43 7.03
C ILE A 145 -22.30 -5.07 7.14
N THR A 146 -21.26 -4.23 7.12
CA THR A 146 -19.86 -4.69 7.19
C THR A 146 -19.14 -4.08 8.38
N ILE A 147 -18.47 -4.93 9.18
CA ILE A 147 -17.52 -4.51 10.20
C ILE A 147 -16.13 -4.52 9.56
N ASN A 148 -15.58 -3.32 9.35
CA ASN A 148 -14.28 -3.17 8.72
C ASN A 148 -13.15 -3.34 9.75
N LEU A 149 -12.61 -4.56 9.84
CA LEU A 149 -11.47 -4.91 10.69
C LEU A 149 -10.11 -4.57 10.04
N SER A 150 -10.11 -4.15 8.77
CA SER A 150 -8.88 -3.82 8.05
C SER A 150 -8.28 -2.47 8.45
N LYS A 151 -9.05 -1.61 9.12
CA LYS A 151 -8.58 -0.34 9.67
C LYS A 151 -8.18 -0.55 11.15
N PRO A 152 -6.90 -0.54 11.49
CA PRO A 152 -6.47 -0.77 12.86
C PRO A 152 -6.84 0.41 13.76
N GLU A 153 -7.20 0.10 15.01
CA GLU A 153 -7.21 1.11 16.08
C GLU A 153 -5.79 1.40 16.52
N LYS A 154 -5.46 2.68 16.75
CA LYS A 154 -4.11 3.08 17.17
C LYS A 154 -3.84 2.65 18.62
N ASP A 155 -2.62 2.16 18.88
CA ASP A 155 -2.16 1.86 20.24
C ASP A 155 -2.18 3.15 21.10
N PRO A 156 -2.67 3.11 22.35
CA PRO A 156 -2.61 4.24 23.27
C PRO A 156 -1.21 4.84 23.43
N ARG A 157 -0.15 4.02 23.36
CA ARG A 157 1.26 4.45 23.39
C ARG A 157 1.59 5.30 22.16
N ASP A 158 1.14 4.88 20.97
CA ASP A 158 1.32 5.62 19.72
C ASP A 158 0.59 6.95 19.76
N ILE A 159 -0.62 6.99 20.34
CA ILE A 159 -1.39 8.23 20.51
C ILE A 159 -0.67 9.20 21.44
N ALA A 160 -0.12 8.71 22.56
CA ALA A 160 0.64 9.54 23.49
C ALA A 160 1.93 10.08 22.84
N ALA A 161 2.69 9.23 22.15
CA ALA A 161 3.90 9.61 21.46
C ALA A 161 3.63 10.64 20.35
N ALA A 162 2.62 10.43 19.52
CA ALA A 162 2.20 11.34 18.46
C ALA A 162 1.83 12.74 18.97
N ARG A 163 1.24 12.86 20.16
CA ARG A 163 0.90 14.17 20.77
C ARG A 163 2.14 14.98 21.15
N SER A 164 3.25 14.32 21.47
CA SER A 164 4.50 14.96 21.84
C SER A 164 5.36 15.37 20.61
N MET A 165 5.03 14.84 19.43
CA MET A 165 5.77 15.14 18.21
C MET A 165 5.50 16.56 17.69
N LYS A 166 6.54 17.16 17.12
CA LYS A 166 6.39 18.42 16.38
C LYS A 166 5.45 18.18 15.20
N GLN A 167 4.34 18.92 15.17
CA GLN A 167 3.42 18.84 14.04
C GLN A 167 4.14 19.28 12.75
N THR A 168 3.99 18.46 11.72
CA THR A 168 4.51 18.74 10.39
C THR A 168 3.34 19.04 9.45
N GLY A 169 3.50 20.03 8.58
CA GLY A 169 2.46 20.44 7.64
C GLY A 169 2.45 19.65 6.31
N TYR A 170 3.20 18.54 6.23
CA TYR A 170 3.43 17.81 4.98
C TYR A 170 3.36 16.29 5.16
N PRO A 171 2.65 15.55 4.30
CA PRO A 171 1.58 16.04 3.43
C PRO A 171 0.47 16.71 4.26
N LYS A 172 -0.24 17.68 3.68
CA LYS A 172 -1.28 18.44 4.41
C LYS A 172 -2.44 17.55 4.87
N CYS A 173 -2.81 16.55 4.07
CA CYS A 173 -3.76 15.51 4.44
C CYS A 173 -3.50 14.22 3.64
N MET A 174 -4.20 13.15 3.99
CA MET A 174 -4.06 11.82 3.38
C MET A 174 -4.53 11.73 1.92
N LEU A 175 -5.09 12.81 1.37
CA LEU A 175 -5.61 12.90 0.01
C LEU A 175 -4.85 13.91 -0.86
N CYS A 176 -3.71 14.45 -0.38
CA CYS A 176 -2.92 15.35 -1.21
C CYS A 176 -2.02 14.58 -2.19
N ALA A 177 -1.72 15.20 -3.33
CA ALA A 177 -0.93 14.59 -4.41
C ALA A 177 0.51 14.22 -4.01
N GLU A 178 1.01 14.74 -2.89
CA GLU A 178 2.36 14.48 -2.38
C GLU A 178 2.49 13.22 -1.52
N ASN A 179 1.38 12.51 -1.27
CA ASN A 179 1.38 11.27 -0.49
C ASN A 179 2.21 10.13 -1.10
N PRO A 180 2.18 9.84 -2.43
CA PRO A 180 2.91 8.71 -3.00
C PRO A 180 4.40 8.73 -2.62
N GLY A 181 4.86 7.65 -1.99
CA GLY A 181 6.24 7.50 -1.54
C GLY A 181 6.54 8.05 -0.13
N TYR A 182 5.60 8.75 0.52
CA TYR A 182 5.83 9.31 1.85
C TYR A 182 6.05 8.21 2.90
N ALA A 183 7.09 8.34 3.71
CA ALA A 183 7.50 7.30 4.67
C ALA A 183 6.52 7.11 5.83
N GLY A 184 5.65 8.07 6.08
CA GLY A 184 4.80 8.10 7.26
C GLY A 184 5.54 8.59 8.51
N ARG A 185 4.81 8.61 9.61
CA ARG A 185 5.20 9.00 10.98
C ARG A 185 4.11 8.52 11.94
N LEU A 186 4.32 8.60 13.25
CA LEU A 186 3.35 8.04 14.21
C LEU A 186 1.92 8.64 14.08
N ASP A 187 1.82 9.91 13.69
CA ASP A 187 0.56 10.61 13.45
C ASP A 187 0.05 10.50 12.00
N PHE A 188 0.84 10.02 11.04
CA PHE A 188 0.50 10.03 9.62
C PHE A 188 0.95 8.76 8.88
N PRO A 189 0.06 8.07 8.15
CA PRO A 189 0.35 6.74 7.62
C PRO A 189 1.44 6.75 6.55
N ALA A 190 2.14 5.62 6.43
CA ALA A 190 3.06 5.38 5.33
C ALA A 190 2.32 5.26 3.99
N ARG A 191 3.03 5.64 2.93
CA ARG A 191 2.56 5.68 1.54
C ARG A 191 3.66 5.24 0.57
N ASN A 192 4.66 4.51 1.05
CA ASN A 192 5.80 4.03 0.24
C ASN A 192 5.36 3.21 -0.98
N ASN A 193 4.34 2.36 -0.82
CA ASN A 193 3.73 1.52 -1.86
C ASN A 193 2.54 2.19 -2.59
N HIS A 194 2.18 3.42 -2.22
CA HIS A 194 1.04 4.12 -2.81
C HIS A 194 1.39 4.73 -4.18
N ARG A 195 0.49 4.57 -5.15
CA ARG A 195 0.59 5.14 -6.50
C ARG A 195 -0.74 5.77 -6.90
N ILE A 196 -0.67 6.82 -7.72
CA ILE A 196 -1.84 7.54 -8.23
C ILE A 196 -1.72 7.77 -9.73
N ILE A 197 -2.86 7.77 -10.43
CA ILE A 197 -2.94 7.99 -11.88
C ILE A 197 -3.52 9.37 -12.16
N PRO A 198 -2.83 10.26 -12.88
CA PRO A 198 -3.38 11.56 -13.24
C PRO A 198 -4.55 11.40 -14.22
N LEU A 199 -5.59 12.19 -13.99
CA LEU A 199 -6.78 12.33 -14.82
C LEU A 199 -6.96 13.80 -15.22
N SER A 200 -7.60 14.02 -16.36
CA SER A 200 -8.07 15.36 -16.77
C SER A 200 -9.58 15.39 -16.65
N LEU A 201 -10.11 16.16 -15.70
CA LEU A 201 -11.54 16.36 -15.52
C LEU A 201 -11.82 17.86 -15.56
N ASP A 202 -12.72 18.26 -16.46
CA ASP A 202 -13.11 19.67 -16.65
C ASP A 202 -11.91 20.63 -16.81
N GLY A 203 -10.94 20.23 -17.66
CA GLY A 203 -9.72 21.00 -17.92
C GLY A 203 -8.72 21.09 -16.75
N SER A 204 -9.00 20.44 -15.63
CA SER A 204 -8.15 20.42 -14.44
C SER A 204 -7.49 19.06 -14.22
N VAL A 205 -6.34 19.06 -13.55
CA VAL A 205 -5.64 17.84 -13.14
C VAL A 205 -6.24 17.27 -11.86
N TRP A 206 -6.59 16.00 -11.92
CA TRP A 206 -7.05 15.19 -10.80
C TRP A 206 -6.22 13.92 -10.73
N TYR A 207 -6.40 13.14 -9.67
CA TYR A 207 -5.72 11.87 -9.52
C TYR A 207 -6.70 10.77 -9.09
N LEU A 208 -6.59 9.63 -9.74
CA LEU A 208 -7.25 8.39 -9.37
C LEU A 208 -6.36 7.59 -8.42
N GLN A 209 -6.97 7.09 -7.35
CA GLN A 209 -6.40 6.08 -6.48
C GLN A 209 -7.47 5.08 -6.04
N TYR A 210 -7.07 3.87 -5.67
CA TYR A 210 -7.95 2.97 -4.92
C TYR A 210 -7.91 3.28 -3.42
N SER A 211 -8.97 2.93 -2.71
CA SER A 211 -9.02 2.95 -1.24
C SER A 211 -8.34 1.69 -0.69
N PRO A 212 -7.43 1.80 0.30
CA PRO A 212 -6.69 0.66 0.82
C PRO A 212 -7.53 -0.33 1.64
N TYR A 213 -8.72 0.08 2.11
CA TYR A 213 -9.54 -0.68 3.09
C TYR A 213 -10.90 -1.16 2.57
N LEU A 214 -11.19 -0.98 1.27
CA LEU A 214 -12.40 -1.37 0.52
C LEU A 214 -13.75 -1.35 1.28
N TYR A 215 -14.69 -0.49 0.87
CA TYR A 215 -16.09 -0.56 1.32
C TYR A 215 -16.98 -1.34 0.34
N TYR A 216 -16.59 -1.36 -0.93
CA TYR A 216 -17.22 -2.09 -2.03
C TYR A 216 -16.13 -2.49 -3.03
N ASN A 217 -16.46 -3.38 -3.97
CA ASN A 217 -15.51 -3.85 -4.97
C ASN A 217 -14.92 -2.67 -5.75
N GLU A 218 -13.59 -2.62 -5.87
CA GLU A 218 -12.88 -1.57 -6.60
C GLU A 218 -13.20 -0.13 -6.13
N HIS A 219 -13.34 0.08 -4.81
CA HIS A 219 -13.56 1.40 -4.24
C HIS A 219 -12.44 2.38 -4.63
N ALA A 220 -12.75 3.27 -5.57
CA ALA A 220 -11.86 4.30 -6.10
C ALA A 220 -12.17 5.69 -5.53
N ILE A 221 -11.14 6.53 -5.49
CA ILE A 221 -11.19 7.92 -5.04
C ILE A 221 -10.56 8.78 -6.13
N VAL A 222 -11.24 9.87 -6.49
CA VAL A 222 -10.70 10.90 -7.36
C VAL A 222 -10.42 12.15 -6.53
N LEU A 223 -9.16 12.56 -6.47
CA LEU A 223 -8.68 13.67 -5.63
C LEU A 223 -8.13 14.82 -6.48
N ASN A 224 -8.36 16.05 -6.01
CA ASN A 224 -7.91 17.26 -6.69
C ASN A 224 -6.39 17.41 -6.53
N GLU A 225 -5.70 17.94 -7.54
CA GLU A 225 -4.27 18.26 -7.43
C GLU A 225 -3.99 19.24 -6.27
N LYS A 226 -4.88 20.21 -6.06
CA LYS A 226 -4.74 21.23 -5.02
C LYS A 226 -5.47 20.80 -3.75
N HIS A 227 -4.82 21.03 -2.61
CA HIS A 227 -5.47 20.92 -1.30
C HIS A 227 -6.46 22.08 -1.12
N VAL A 228 -7.75 21.79 -1.34
CA VAL A 228 -8.86 22.75 -1.16
C VAL A 228 -9.91 22.19 -0.21
N PRO A 229 -10.46 23.00 0.72
CA PRO A 229 -11.59 22.58 1.52
C PRO A 229 -12.79 22.22 0.64
N MET A 230 -13.47 21.13 0.98
CA MET A 230 -14.72 20.75 0.31
C MET A 230 -15.75 21.86 0.53
N ARG A 231 -16.35 22.34 -0.56
CA ARG A 231 -17.51 23.25 -0.51
C ARG A 231 -18.71 22.52 -1.09
N ILE A 232 -19.73 22.34 -0.26
CA ILE A 232 -21.03 21.85 -0.72
C ILE A 232 -21.86 23.09 -1.04
N CYS A 233 -21.95 23.44 -2.32
CA CYS A 233 -22.90 24.43 -2.81
C CYS A 233 -24.17 23.70 -3.28
N ARG A 234 -25.32 24.33 -3.03
CA ARG A 234 -26.62 23.89 -3.57
C ARG A 234 -26.82 24.42 -4.98
#